data_AF-A0A166E260-F1
#
_entry.id   AF-A0A166E260-F1
#
_cell.length_a   1.000
_cell.length_b   1.000
_cell.length_c   1.000
_cell.angle_alpha   90.00
_cell.angle_beta   90.00
_cell.angle_gamma   90.00
#
_symmetry.space_group_name_H-M   'P 1'
#
loop_
_entity.id
_entity.type
_entity.pdbx_description
1 polymer ?
#
loop_
_entity_poly.entity_id
_entity_poly.type
_entity_poly.pdbx_seq_one_letter_code
_entity_poly.pdbx_strand_id
1 'polypeptide(L)'
;MDPFNLPQVMWALSTKFNPKFDCVVIPGCSIVALDPGSDPVGMSHKMILDCATPAPPDDHGDFSMQCEDPPEAKDWIPQLQELIKNIRR
;
A
#
# COMPACT_ATOMS: atom_id res chain seq x y z
N MET A 1 -6.54 -4.35 0.85
CA MET A 1 -5.63 -3.27 1.30
C MET A 1 -6.46 -2.01 1.39
N ASP A 2 -6.41 -1.32 2.52
CA ASP A 2 -7.11 -0.05 2.77
C ASP A 2 -6.15 1.15 2.54
N PRO A 3 -6.40 2.02 1.54
CA PRO A 3 -5.54 3.16 1.24
C PRO A 3 -5.51 4.22 2.35
N PHE A 4 -6.45 4.17 3.30
CA PHE A 4 -6.48 5.07 4.46
C PHE A 4 -5.72 4.51 5.67
N ASN A 5 -5.22 3.27 5.59
CA ASN A 5 -4.41 2.63 6.62
C ASN A 5 -2.93 2.67 6.23
N LEU A 6 -2.20 3.68 6.74
CA LEU A 6 -0.78 3.90 6.40
C LEU A 6 0.10 2.65 6.62
N PRO A 7 0.00 1.89 7.73
CA PRO A 7 0.70 0.61 7.85
C PRO A 7 0.48 -0.37 6.68
N GLN A 8 -0.75 -0.48 6.16
CA GLN A 8 -1.02 -1.33 5.00
C GLN A 8 -0.40 -0.78 3.72
N VAL A 9 -0.36 0.56 3.55
CA VAL A 9 0.30 1.22 2.40
C VAL A 9 1.80 0.91 2.42
N MET A 10 2.43 1.08 3.58
CA MET A 10 3.86 0.83 3.74
C MET A 10 4.20 -0.65 3.57
N TRP A 11 3.33 -1.58 4.01
CA TRP A 11 3.50 -3.00 3.75
C TRP A 11 3.46 -3.32 2.25
N ALA A 12 2.49 -2.79 1.51
CA ALA A 12 2.39 -3.01 0.06
C ALA A 12 3.65 -2.49 -0.66
N LEU A 13 4.09 -1.27 -0.32
CA LEU A 13 5.34 -0.68 -0.85
C LEU A 13 6.61 -1.46 -0.48
N SER A 14 6.63 -2.14 0.67
CA SER A 14 7.84 -2.86 1.12
C SER A 14 7.90 -4.30 0.62
N THR A 15 6.75 -4.91 0.31
CA THR A 15 6.66 -6.34 0.01
C THR A 15 6.23 -6.64 -1.42
N LYS A 16 5.51 -5.74 -2.09
CA LYS A 16 4.94 -5.94 -3.43
C LYS A 16 5.53 -5.02 -4.50
N PHE A 17 6.51 -4.19 -4.15
CA PHE A 17 7.12 -3.24 -5.08
C PHE A 17 8.54 -3.68 -5.46
N ASN A 18 8.80 -3.73 -6.76
CA ASN A 18 10.14 -3.89 -7.32
C ASN A 18 10.47 -2.66 -8.17
N PRO A 19 11.48 -1.83 -7.80
CA PRO A 19 11.82 -0.61 -8.53
C PRO A 19 12.15 -0.82 -10.02
N LYS A 20 12.55 -2.03 -10.42
CA LYS A 20 12.87 -2.35 -11.81
C LYS A 20 11.62 -2.44 -12.69
N PHE A 21 10.50 -2.92 -12.14
CA PHE A 21 9.29 -3.24 -12.89
C PHE A 21 8.14 -2.27 -12.59
N ASP A 22 8.06 -1.80 -11.34
CA ASP A 22 6.88 -1.15 -10.80
C ASP A 22 7.05 0.37 -10.59
N CYS A 23 8.23 0.91 -10.93
CA CYS A 23 8.54 2.33 -10.86
C CYS A 23 8.45 2.99 -12.23
N VAL A 24 7.50 3.92 -12.40
CA VAL A 24 7.39 4.71 -13.62
C VAL A 24 7.58 6.18 -13.30
N VAL A 25 8.55 6.81 -13.97
CA VAL A 25 8.81 8.24 -13.88
C VAL A 25 8.42 8.91 -15.19
N ILE A 26 7.48 9.85 -15.13
CA ILE A 26 7.04 10.64 -16.28
C ILE A 26 7.63 12.04 -16.15
N PRO A 27 8.62 12.40 -16.98
CA PRO A 27 9.29 13.69 -16.89
C PRO A 27 8.43 14.84 -17.43
N GLY A 28 8.74 16.07 -17.00
CA GLY A 28 8.16 17.30 -17.58
C GLY A 28 6.64 17.47 -17.41
N CYS A 29 6.06 16.94 -16.35
CA CYS A 29 4.62 17.06 -16.10
C CYS A 29 4.26 18.42 -15.51
N SER A 30 3.12 18.97 -15.94
CA SER A 30 2.51 20.12 -15.29
C SER A 30 2.03 19.76 -13.88
N ILE A 31 2.30 20.67 -12.93
CA ILE A 31 1.90 20.61 -11.52
C ILE A 31 1.47 22.02 -11.05
N VAL A 32 1.03 22.13 -9.80
CA VAL A 32 0.68 23.43 -9.21
C VAL A 32 1.92 24.30 -9.05
N ALA A 33 1.83 25.58 -9.45
CA ALA A 33 2.95 26.52 -9.36
C ALA A 33 3.42 26.83 -7.92
N LEU A 34 2.60 26.47 -6.92
CA LEU A 34 2.92 26.62 -5.50
C LEU A 34 3.78 25.47 -4.95
N ASP A 35 4.05 24.43 -5.75
CA ASP A 35 4.94 23.35 -5.33
C ASP A 35 6.39 23.87 -5.27
N PRO A 36 6.99 23.97 -4.07
CA PRO A 36 8.36 24.45 -3.93
C PRO A 36 9.40 23.47 -4.51
N GLY A 37 9.03 22.21 -4.76
CA GLY A 37 9.89 21.21 -5.40
C GLY A 37 9.83 21.21 -6.92
N SER A 38 9.10 22.15 -7.54
CA SER A 38 9.03 22.30 -8.98
C SER A 38 10.32 22.86 -9.58
N ASP A 39 10.74 22.33 -10.73
CA ASP A 39 11.90 22.81 -11.48
C ASP A 39 11.70 22.58 -12.98
N PRO A 40 11.40 23.64 -13.76
CA PRO A 40 11.05 25.01 -13.38
C PRO A 40 9.66 25.12 -12.72
N VAL A 41 9.31 26.31 -12.22
CA VAL A 41 8.03 26.58 -11.55
C VAL A 41 6.82 26.06 -12.34
N GLY A 42 5.98 25.26 -11.68
CA GLY A 42 4.78 24.66 -12.29
C GLY A 42 5.05 23.40 -13.13
N MET A 43 6.29 22.90 -13.15
CA MET A 43 6.68 21.65 -13.80
C MET A 43 7.50 20.76 -12.85
N SER A 44 7.22 19.46 -12.85
CA SER A 44 8.03 18.45 -12.16
C SER A 44 7.87 17.08 -12.81
N HIS A 45 8.60 16.09 -12.33
CA HIS A 45 8.41 14.70 -12.73
C HIS A 45 7.32 14.06 -11.87
N LYS A 46 6.47 13.23 -12.47
CA LYS A 46 5.50 12.42 -11.72
C LYS A 46 6.06 11.01 -11.57
N MET A 47 5.93 10.45 -10.38
CA MET A 47 6.33 9.07 -10.07
C MET A 47 5.09 8.24 -9.77
N ILE A 48 4.98 7.09 -10.42
CA ILE A 48 3.97 6.07 -10.14
C ILE A 48 4.69 4.90 -9.50
N LEU A 49 4.16 4.45 -8.36
CA LEU A 49 4.62 3.29 -7.62
C LEU A 49 3.50 2.25 -7.68
N ASP A 50 3.65 1.23 -8.52
CA ASP A 50 2.67 0.14 -8.55
C ASP A 50 2.96 -0.86 -7.42
N CYS A 51 2.00 -1.05 -6.53
CA CYS A 51 2.09 -2.01 -5.43
C CYS A 51 0.96 -3.03 -5.49
N ALA A 52 0.36 -3.21 -6.66
CA ALA A 52 -0.59 -4.28 -6.91
C ALA A 52 0.08 -5.65 -6.78
N THR A 53 -0.73 -6.69 -6.63
CA THR A 53 -0.20 -8.06 -6.75
C THR A 53 -0.07 -8.37 -8.23
N PRO A 54 1.12 -8.74 -8.73
CA PRO A 54 1.31 -9.08 -10.14
C PRO A 54 0.31 -10.12 -10.62
N ALA A 55 -0.15 -9.93 -11.84
CA ALA A 55 -1.08 -10.82 -12.52
C ALA A 55 -0.57 -11.07 -13.96
N PRO A 56 -0.81 -12.26 -14.54
CA PRO A 56 -0.35 -12.59 -15.88
C PRO A 56 -0.69 -11.49 -16.90
N PRO A 57 0.24 -11.07 -17.77
CA PRO A 57 1.51 -11.73 -18.13
C PRO A 57 2.68 -11.43 -17.17
N ASP A 58 2.46 -10.65 -16.13
CA ASP A 58 3.49 -10.25 -15.18
C ASP A 58 3.79 -11.39 -14.20
N ASP A 59 5.06 -11.79 -14.09
CA ASP A 59 5.50 -13.01 -13.40
C ASP A 59 6.63 -12.81 -12.38
N HIS A 60 6.98 -11.55 -12.04
CA HIS A 60 7.98 -11.30 -11.00
C HIS A 60 7.43 -11.56 -9.60
N GLY A 61 8.22 -12.28 -8.79
CA GLY A 61 7.93 -12.53 -7.37
C GLY A 61 6.94 -13.67 -7.13
N ASP A 62 6.83 -14.09 -5.86
CA ASP A 62 5.84 -15.07 -5.41
C ASP A 62 5.01 -14.44 -4.29
N PHE A 63 3.72 -14.24 -4.56
CA PHE A 63 2.75 -13.61 -3.66
C PHE A 63 1.65 -14.56 -3.21
N SER A 64 1.87 -15.87 -3.33
CA SER A 64 0.90 -16.92 -2.95
C SER A 64 0.67 -17.01 -1.44
N MET A 65 1.65 -16.60 -0.64
CA MET A 65 1.66 -16.74 0.83
C MET A 65 1.04 -15.53 1.56
N GLN A 66 -0.04 -14.96 1.02
CA GLN A 66 -0.75 -13.87 1.70
C GLN A 66 -1.50 -14.39 2.93
N CYS A 67 -1.42 -13.64 4.02
CA CYS A 67 -2.19 -13.90 5.23
C CYS A 67 -3.50 -13.13 5.16
N GLU A 68 -4.62 -13.84 5.27
CA GLU A 68 -5.94 -13.25 5.39
C GLU A 68 -6.54 -13.61 6.75
N ASP A 69 -7.37 -12.70 7.28
CA ASP A 69 -8.12 -12.99 8.48
C ASP A 69 -9.08 -14.17 8.21
N PRO A 70 -9.22 -15.12 9.15
CA PRO A 70 -10.19 -16.19 8.98
C PRO A 70 -11.62 -15.61 8.92
N PRO A 71 -12.56 -16.24 8.19
CA PRO A 71 -13.92 -15.71 7.99
C PRO A 71 -14.67 -15.36 9.28
N GLU A 72 -14.40 -16.11 10.35
CA GLU A 72 -15.03 -15.97 11.67
C GLU A 72 -14.37 -14.90 12.54
N ALA A 73 -13.24 -14.30 12.12
CA ALA A 73 -12.51 -13.31 12.91
C ALA A 73 -13.41 -12.14 13.35
N LYS A 74 -14.30 -11.69 12.47
CA LYS A 74 -15.26 -10.61 12.75
C LYS A 74 -16.19 -10.92 13.93
N ASP A 75 -16.52 -12.19 14.15
CA ASP A 75 -17.45 -12.63 15.19
C ASP A 75 -16.70 -12.91 16.50
N TRP A 76 -15.49 -13.46 16.42
CA TRP A 76 -14.68 -13.84 17.58
C TRP A 76 -13.93 -12.66 18.21
N ILE A 77 -13.42 -11.71 17.41
CA ILE A 77 -12.65 -10.57 17.94
C ILE A 77 -13.42 -9.81 19.03
N PRO A 78 -14.71 -9.43 18.85
CA PRO A 78 -15.47 -8.74 19.89
C PRO A 78 -15.65 -9.59 21.16
N GLN A 79 -15.95 -10.89 21.00
CA GLN A 79 -16.16 -11.80 22.12
C GLN A 79 -14.89 -11.97 22.96
N LEU A 80 -13.74 -12.14 22.30
CA LEU A 80 -12.45 -12.25 22.97
C LEU A 80 -12.08 -10.94 23.70
N GLN A 81 -12.36 -9.79 23.09
CA GLN A 81 -12.13 -8.49 23.72
C GLN A 81 -12.99 -8.30 24.99
N GLU A 82 -14.23 -8.78 24.99
CA GLU A 82 -15.10 -8.74 26.16
C GLU A 82 -14.58 -9.65 27.28
N LEU A 83 -14.20 -10.90 26.96
CA LEU A 83 -13.61 -11.84 27.92
C LEU A 83 -12.33 -11.27 28.56
N ILE A 84 -11.44 -10.65 27.78
CA ILE A 84 -10.22 -10.02 28.28
C ILE A 84 -10.53 -8.87 29.25
N LYS A 85 -11.55 -8.04 28.96
CA LYS A 85 -11.97 -6.96 29.85
C LYS A 85 -12.49 -7.49 31.18
N ASN A 86 -13.22 -8.61 31.17
CA ASN A 86 -13.76 -9.23 32.38
C ASN A 86 -12.67 -9.88 33.25
N ILE A 87 -11.61 -10.42 32.66
CA ILE A 87 -10.44 -10.98 33.38
C ILE A 87 -9.61 -9.87 34.07
N ARG A 88 -9.61 -8.66 33.51
CA ARG A 88 -8.83 -7.52 34.03
C ARG A 88 -9.59 -6.68 35.07
N ARG A 89 -10.82 -7.05 35.43
CA ARG A 89 -11.58 -6.49 36.56
C ARG A 89 -11.34 -7.32 37.82
#